data_AF-A0A7I8BEY9-F1
#
_entry.id   AF-A0A7I8BEY9-F1
#
_cell.length_a   1.000
_cell.length_b   1.000
_cell.length_c   1.000
_cell.angle_alpha   90.00
_cell.angle_beta   90.00
_cell.angle_gamma   90.00
#
_symmetry.space_group_name_H-M   'P 1'
#
loop_
_entity.id
_entity.type
_entity.pdbx_description
1 polymer ?
#
loop_
_entity_poly.entity_id
_entity_poly.type
_entity_poly.pdbx_seq_one_letter_code
_entity_poly.pdbx_strand_id
1 'polypeptide(L)'
;MAALQLQESIKARFSQSEIALAAVIGADMNLSLKEKVVQLFLQLDDPLISAKEVQLLLQVNADEPEISVALGECCSEDILEKSTSTQRALDKDGIALFRNKNIPLQRLKILGTASRLSDNSVRLNFTIDGRLIRAFAAVDRLDAVAGTGQQRDEIVKHVKDISAGMKSGVQVPNSVILAFNDEIFAWANEVGESSPESWVICRTLGEWSTTTFPGNPSRIVQEVVPIELDIPYRSAAFDEEKCALLVDGQQRTAALSLVDVDETPSFQLSVNASASSPEQAKETFRVANNTVKISTDFSRALLGTLPDAPGYVKQERQIAQAVKTLAIEDKHSPFYQLVKHPGVEGRGFPIAYNTLFSVVSAFENSSLDFEGSASNLARCVSDAFTIVKDVWPTAWGKSPKDSRLMHGAGLRAIAGVVVDLLKVQAALHEHDLSRPEIWPEMKNSLLRLATRVLWTAEALNGTATQKQNYIKEIQTRQNTNQDIQGLTNFLVRESVVLEKKPKEKIA
;
A
#
# COMPACT_ATOMS: atom_id res chain seq x y z
N MET A 1 9.45 -15.09 3.94
CA MET A 1 8.40 -14.07 3.77
C MET A 1 7.02 -14.59 4.18
N ALA A 2 6.52 -15.71 3.62
CA ALA A 2 5.20 -16.25 3.99
C ALA A 2 5.05 -16.65 5.47
N ALA A 3 6.09 -17.21 6.10
CA ALA A 3 6.04 -17.62 7.52
C ALA A 3 5.90 -16.43 8.49
N LEU A 4 6.58 -15.31 8.22
CA LEU A 4 6.50 -14.11 9.05
C LEU A 4 5.10 -13.49 8.98
N GLN A 5 4.54 -13.41 7.77
CA GLN A 5 3.18 -12.90 7.54
C GLN A 5 2.11 -13.76 8.23
N LEU A 6 2.31 -15.09 8.26
CA LEU A 6 1.41 -15.99 8.96
C LEU A 6 1.47 -15.80 10.49
N GLN A 7 2.66 -15.57 11.06
CA GLN A 7 2.81 -15.23 12.47
C GLN A 7 2.16 -13.89 12.83
N GLU A 8 2.35 -12.86 12.00
CA GLU A 8 1.66 -11.56 12.17
C GLU A 8 0.14 -11.73 12.12
N SER A 9 -0.37 -12.58 11.22
CA SER A 9 -1.80 -12.85 11.11
C SER A 9 -2.39 -13.61 12.30
N ILE A 10 -1.61 -14.49 12.94
CA ILE A 10 -2.03 -15.17 14.18
C ILE A 10 -2.15 -14.14 15.31
N LYS A 11 -1.12 -13.30 15.50
CA LYS A 11 -1.13 -12.24 16.53
C LYS A 11 -2.22 -11.18 16.32
N ALA A 12 -2.66 -10.98 15.08
CA ALA A 12 -3.74 -10.06 14.78
C ALA A 12 -5.14 -10.59 15.14
N ARG A 13 -5.27 -11.89 15.40
CA ARG A 13 -6.56 -12.56 15.68
C ARG A 13 -6.64 -13.17 17.07
N PHE A 14 -5.51 -13.64 17.61
CA PHE A 14 -5.44 -14.30 18.89
C PHE A 14 -4.52 -13.51 19.82
N SER A 15 -5.02 -13.25 21.02
CA SER A 15 -4.24 -12.67 22.11
C SER A 15 -3.08 -13.58 22.51
N GLN A 16 -2.06 -13.01 23.16
CA GLN A 16 -0.97 -13.77 23.74
C GLN A 16 -1.47 -14.85 24.71
N SER A 17 -2.55 -14.59 25.46
CA SER A 17 -3.18 -15.57 26.33
C SER A 17 -3.76 -16.76 25.56
N GLU A 18 -4.43 -16.52 24.44
CA GLU A 18 -4.99 -17.59 23.59
C GLU A 18 -3.90 -18.39 22.88
N ILE A 19 -2.85 -17.73 22.40
CA ILE A 19 -1.69 -18.38 21.80
C ILE A 19 -0.97 -19.26 22.83
N ALA A 20 -0.79 -18.77 24.06
CA ALA A 20 -0.19 -19.55 25.14
C ALA A 20 -1.07 -20.75 25.52
N LEU A 21 -2.40 -20.57 25.58
CA LEU A 21 -3.36 -21.64 25.84
C LEU A 21 -3.27 -22.74 24.77
N ALA A 22 -3.25 -22.36 23.49
CA ALA A 22 -3.10 -23.31 22.39
C ALA A 22 -1.79 -24.11 22.48
N ALA A 23 -0.69 -23.45 22.86
CA ALA A 23 0.59 -24.12 23.07
C ALA A 23 0.56 -25.12 24.24
N VAL A 24 -0.15 -24.79 25.33
CA VAL A 24 -0.36 -25.72 26.46
C VAL A 24 -1.15 -26.95 26.02
N ILE A 25 -2.23 -26.78 25.26
CA ILE A 25 -3.01 -27.90 24.69
C ILE A 25 -2.11 -28.78 23.81
N GLY A 26 -1.28 -28.15 22.98
CA GLY A 26 -0.36 -28.86 22.10
C GLY A 26 0.73 -29.65 22.81
N ALA A 27 1.22 -29.15 23.96
CA ALA A 27 2.23 -29.79 24.78
C ALA A 27 1.70 -30.95 25.64
N ASP A 28 0.38 -31.09 25.81
CA ASP A 28 -0.21 -32.16 26.61
C ASP A 28 0.07 -33.53 25.97
N MET A 29 0.83 -34.38 26.64
CA MET A 29 1.19 -35.71 26.16
C MET A 29 0.06 -36.74 26.34
N ASN A 30 -0.99 -36.42 27.10
CA ASN A 30 -2.11 -37.31 27.33
C ASN A 30 -3.18 -37.25 26.23
N LEU A 31 -3.13 -36.23 25.37
CA LEU A 31 -4.09 -36.02 24.29
C LEU A 31 -3.53 -36.51 22.96
N SER A 32 -4.35 -37.24 22.22
CA SER A 32 -4.12 -37.52 20.80
C SER A 32 -4.17 -36.22 19.97
N LEU A 33 -3.63 -36.25 18.75
CA LEU A 33 -3.66 -35.08 17.86
C LEU A 33 -5.09 -34.58 17.61
N LYS A 34 -6.03 -35.51 17.42
CA LYS A 34 -7.46 -35.20 17.26
C LYS A 34 -8.04 -34.53 18.50
N GLU A 35 -7.78 -35.05 19.70
CA GLU A 35 -8.27 -34.44 20.95
C GLU A 35 -7.68 -33.05 21.17
N LYS A 36 -6.40 -32.82 20.81
CA LYS A 36 -5.78 -31.49 20.83
C LYS A 36 -6.49 -30.52 19.90
N VAL A 37 -6.82 -30.96 18.68
CA VAL A 37 -7.60 -30.16 17.73
C VAL A 37 -8.97 -29.82 18.31
N VAL A 38 -9.70 -30.80 18.86
CA VAL A 38 -11.00 -30.54 19.48
C VAL A 38 -10.89 -29.54 20.63
N GLN A 39 -9.92 -29.72 21.54
CA GLN A 39 -9.69 -28.79 22.65
C GLN A 39 -9.36 -27.37 22.17
N LEU A 40 -8.57 -27.23 21.11
CA LEU A 40 -8.25 -25.93 20.52
C LEU A 40 -9.53 -25.18 20.08
N PHE A 41 -10.41 -25.84 19.33
CA PHE A 41 -11.67 -25.23 18.84
C PHE A 41 -12.74 -25.05 19.92
N LEU A 42 -12.59 -25.70 21.07
CA LEU A 42 -13.46 -25.51 22.23
C LEU A 42 -13.01 -24.36 23.13
N GLN A 43 -11.70 -24.11 23.22
CA GLN A 43 -11.14 -23.14 24.16
C GLN A 43 -10.85 -21.77 23.55
N LEU A 44 -10.65 -21.69 22.23
CA LEU A 44 -10.54 -20.41 21.52
C LEU A 44 -11.92 -19.82 21.20
N ASP A 45 -12.01 -18.49 21.12
CA ASP A 45 -13.26 -17.77 20.83
C ASP A 45 -13.67 -17.88 19.34
N ASP A 46 -14.45 -18.91 19.02
CA ASP A 46 -14.98 -19.25 17.68
C ASP A 46 -13.95 -19.03 16.54
N PRO A 47 -12.83 -19.78 16.53
CA PRO A 47 -11.75 -19.56 15.56
C PRO A 47 -12.15 -20.06 14.16
N LEU A 48 -11.80 -19.26 13.13
CA LEU A 48 -11.84 -19.67 11.72
C LEU A 48 -10.42 -19.81 11.18
N ILE A 49 -9.88 -21.04 11.23
CA ILE A 49 -8.46 -21.31 10.99
C ILE A 49 -8.23 -22.50 10.05
N SER A 50 -7.09 -22.46 9.37
CA SER A 50 -6.58 -23.48 8.45
C SER A 50 -5.73 -24.53 9.19
N ALA A 51 -5.48 -25.67 8.54
CA ALA A 51 -4.60 -26.72 9.10
C ALA A 51 -3.21 -26.19 9.46
N LYS A 52 -2.66 -25.27 8.66
CA LYS A 52 -1.34 -24.68 8.93
C LYS A 52 -1.33 -23.80 10.19
N GLU A 53 -2.41 -23.09 10.45
CA GLU A 53 -2.55 -22.27 11.66
C GLU A 53 -2.76 -23.13 12.90
N VAL A 54 -3.54 -24.21 12.79
CA VAL A 54 -3.68 -25.22 13.85
C VAL A 54 -2.31 -25.79 14.23
N GLN A 55 -1.46 -26.12 13.24
CA GLN A 55 -0.09 -26.58 13.49
C GLN A 55 0.72 -25.57 14.31
N LEU A 56 0.66 -24.29 13.93
CA LEU A 56 1.43 -23.23 14.57
C LEU A 56 0.93 -22.90 15.98
N LEU A 57 -0.39 -22.88 16.16
CA LEU A 57 -1.03 -22.62 17.46
C LEU A 57 -0.72 -23.74 18.45
N LEU A 58 -0.84 -25.00 18.03
CA LEU A 58 -0.54 -26.16 18.88
C LEU A 58 0.97 -26.41 19.05
N GLN A 59 1.84 -25.91 18.18
CA GLN A 59 3.29 -26.16 18.23
C GLN A 59 3.66 -27.65 18.29
N VAL A 60 2.86 -28.49 17.62
CA VAL A 60 3.07 -29.94 17.56
C VAL A 60 4.07 -30.33 16.47
N ASN A 61 4.74 -31.48 16.64
CA ASN A 61 5.65 -32.05 15.65
C ASN A 61 4.93 -32.72 14.46
N ALA A 62 3.60 -32.70 14.42
CA ALA A 62 2.81 -33.24 13.31
C ALA A 62 2.88 -32.31 12.10
N ASP A 63 2.92 -32.87 10.90
CA ASP A 63 2.90 -32.10 9.66
C ASP A 63 1.47 -31.66 9.28
N GLU A 64 1.38 -30.81 8.25
CA GLU A 64 0.10 -30.25 7.80
C GLU A 64 -0.88 -31.32 7.26
N PRO A 65 -0.44 -32.35 6.50
CA PRO A 65 -1.25 -33.53 6.18
C PRO A 65 -1.83 -34.26 7.39
N GLU A 66 -1.01 -34.56 8.41
CA GLU A 66 -1.47 -35.24 9.64
C GLU A 66 -2.57 -34.44 10.35
N ILE A 67 -2.39 -33.12 10.46
CA ILE A 67 -3.40 -32.22 11.04
C ILE A 67 -4.65 -32.17 10.18
N SER A 68 -4.52 -32.19 8.85
CA SER A 68 -5.66 -32.21 7.94
C SER A 68 -6.48 -33.48 8.06
N VAL A 69 -5.84 -34.62 8.34
CA VAL A 69 -6.53 -35.89 8.66
C VAL A 69 -7.31 -35.76 9.95
N ALA A 70 -6.69 -35.27 11.03
CA ALA A 70 -7.36 -35.07 12.32
C ALA A 70 -8.56 -34.10 12.21
N LEU A 71 -8.42 -33.01 11.47
CA LEU A 71 -9.51 -32.08 11.17
C LEU A 71 -10.63 -32.75 10.35
N GLY A 72 -10.26 -33.59 9.38
CA GLY A 72 -11.20 -34.38 8.58
C GLY A 72 -12.01 -35.38 9.41
N GLU A 73 -11.37 -36.04 10.37
CA GLU A 73 -12.05 -36.91 11.34
C GLU A 73 -13.04 -36.12 12.20
N CYS A 74 -12.63 -34.98 12.74
CA CYS A 74 -13.52 -34.09 13.49
C CYS A 74 -14.72 -33.60 12.66
N CYS A 75 -14.55 -33.38 11.36
CA CYS A 75 -15.65 -33.08 10.45
C CYS A 75 -16.58 -34.28 10.23
N SER A 76 -16.02 -35.49 10.11
CA SER A 76 -16.84 -36.71 9.94
C SER A 76 -17.67 -37.05 11.18
N GLU A 77 -17.22 -36.61 12.36
CA GLU A 77 -17.90 -36.75 13.64
C GLU A 77 -18.80 -35.56 14.01
N ASP A 78 -19.00 -34.64 13.07
CA ASP A 78 -19.90 -33.49 13.25
C ASP A 78 -19.49 -32.50 14.36
N ILE A 79 -18.20 -32.52 14.74
CA ILE A 79 -17.63 -31.59 15.73
C ILE A 79 -17.24 -30.27 15.06
N LEU A 80 -16.64 -30.35 13.87
CA LEU A 80 -16.16 -29.21 13.09
C LEU A 80 -16.84 -29.15 11.72
N GLU A 81 -16.96 -27.95 11.18
CA GLU A 81 -17.35 -27.73 9.79
C GLU A 81 -16.19 -27.10 9.01
N LYS A 82 -16.17 -27.34 7.70
CA LYS A 82 -15.17 -26.76 6.80
C LYS A 82 -15.79 -26.02 5.64
N SER A 83 -15.13 -24.94 5.22
CA SER A 83 -15.41 -24.25 3.96
C SER A 83 -14.14 -24.14 3.13
N THR A 84 -14.30 -24.26 1.82
CA THR A 84 -13.24 -24.02 0.81
C THR A 84 -13.57 -22.82 -0.09
N SER A 85 -14.78 -22.28 0.03
CA SER A 85 -15.27 -21.10 -0.68
C SER A 85 -15.05 -19.81 0.08
N THR A 86 -14.99 -19.88 1.41
CA THR A 86 -14.77 -18.73 2.29
C THR A 86 -13.36 -18.17 2.12
N GLN A 87 -13.24 -16.87 1.84
CA GLN A 87 -11.96 -16.21 1.59
C GLN A 87 -11.59 -15.19 2.68
N ARG A 88 -10.42 -15.38 3.31
CA ARG A 88 -9.79 -14.37 4.17
C ARG A 88 -8.83 -13.50 3.36
N ALA A 89 -8.58 -12.29 3.85
CA ALA A 89 -7.93 -11.22 3.10
C ALA A 89 -6.54 -11.53 2.51
N LEU A 90 -5.75 -12.36 3.20
CA LEU A 90 -4.35 -12.65 2.87
C LEU A 90 -4.11 -14.13 2.54
N ASP A 91 -5.18 -14.91 2.50
CA ASP A 91 -5.12 -16.33 2.20
C ASP A 91 -4.95 -16.58 0.70
N LYS A 92 -4.36 -17.72 0.36
CA LYS A 92 -4.38 -18.22 -1.01
C LYS A 92 -5.78 -18.74 -1.34
N ASP A 93 -6.13 -18.69 -2.62
CA ASP A 93 -7.42 -19.20 -3.10
C ASP A 93 -7.54 -20.72 -2.81
N GLY A 94 -8.70 -21.13 -2.31
CA GLY A 94 -9.02 -22.54 -2.06
C GLY A 94 -8.45 -23.14 -0.76
N ILE A 95 -7.92 -22.32 0.16
CA ILE A 95 -7.56 -22.80 1.50
C ILE A 95 -8.80 -23.31 2.24
N ALA A 96 -8.71 -24.50 2.83
CA ALA A 96 -9.74 -25.04 3.70
C ALA A 96 -9.68 -24.36 5.08
N LEU A 97 -10.81 -23.76 5.49
CA LEU A 97 -10.98 -23.14 6.79
C LEU A 97 -11.97 -23.96 7.61
N PHE A 98 -11.63 -24.14 8.89
CA PHE A 98 -12.38 -24.95 9.83
C PHE A 98 -12.91 -24.08 10.96
N ARG A 99 -14.06 -24.46 11.50
CA ARG A 99 -14.71 -23.84 12.67
C ARG A 99 -15.42 -24.90 13.51
N ASN A 100 -15.75 -24.55 14.75
CA ASN A 100 -16.56 -25.40 15.61
C ASN A 100 -18.02 -25.42 15.14
N LYS A 101 -18.61 -26.60 14.87
CA LYS A 101 -19.99 -26.68 14.40
C LYS A 101 -21.00 -26.14 15.42
N ASN A 102 -20.73 -26.37 16.70
CA ASN A 102 -21.72 -26.22 17.78
C ASN A 102 -21.90 -24.78 18.28
N ILE A 103 -21.17 -23.81 17.72
CA ILE A 103 -21.31 -22.41 18.08
C ILE A 103 -22.42 -21.79 17.22
N PRO A 104 -23.56 -21.37 17.81
CA PRO A 104 -24.66 -20.81 17.05
C PRO A 104 -24.35 -19.39 16.60
N LEU A 105 -25.10 -18.95 15.59
CA LEU A 105 -25.12 -17.56 15.17
C LEU A 105 -25.67 -16.67 16.30
N GLN A 106 -25.06 -15.50 16.49
CA GLN A 106 -25.43 -14.52 17.50
C GLN A 106 -25.98 -13.24 16.85
N ARG A 107 -26.39 -12.28 17.68
CA ARG A 107 -26.97 -11.00 17.27
C ARG A 107 -26.07 -9.86 17.72
N LEU A 108 -25.49 -9.13 16.75
CA LEU A 108 -24.65 -7.97 17.01
C LEU A 108 -25.47 -6.69 16.85
N LYS A 109 -25.66 -5.97 17.95
CA LYS A 109 -26.35 -4.68 17.98
C LYS A 109 -25.38 -3.52 17.91
N ILE A 110 -25.61 -2.62 16.97
CA ILE A 110 -24.77 -1.46 16.70
C ILE A 110 -25.64 -0.21 16.63
N LEU A 111 -25.16 0.89 17.21
CA LEU A 111 -25.82 2.18 17.10
C LEU A 111 -25.31 2.96 15.88
N GLY A 112 -26.21 3.70 15.25
CA GLY A 112 -25.87 4.51 14.09
C GLY A 112 -26.88 5.61 13.82
N THR A 113 -26.80 6.14 12.61
CA THR A 113 -27.74 7.14 12.08
C THR A 113 -28.21 6.69 10.71
N ALA A 114 -29.50 6.83 10.44
CA ALA A 114 -30.06 6.72 9.09
C ALA A 114 -30.33 8.12 8.55
N SER A 115 -29.95 8.37 7.29
CA SER A 115 -30.18 9.61 6.56
C SER A 115 -31.04 9.34 5.35
N ARG A 116 -32.10 10.13 5.14
CA ARG A 116 -32.93 10.06 3.94
C ARG A 116 -32.33 10.93 2.85
N LEU A 117 -32.21 10.38 1.64
CA LEU A 117 -31.70 11.09 0.47
C LEU A 117 -32.86 11.69 -0.36
N SER A 118 -32.51 12.51 -1.34
CA SER A 118 -33.49 13.18 -2.22
C SER A 118 -34.33 12.23 -3.07
N ASP A 119 -33.86 11.00 -3.32
CA ASP A 119 -34.59 9.94 -4.02
C ASP A 119 -35.38 9.03 -3.05
N ASN A 120 -35.53 9.44 -1.79
CA ASN A 120 -36.11 8.68 -0.68
C ASN A 120 -35.34 7.41 -0.27
N SER A 121 -34.19 7.13 -0.88
CA SER A 121 -33.32 6.06 -0.38
C SER A 121 -32.73 6.43 0.98
N VAL A 122 -32.30 5.41 1.73
CA VAL A 122 -31.73 5.59 3.07
C VAL A 122 -30.26 5.17 3.06
N ARG A 123 -29.42 6.01 3.67
CA ARG A 123 -28.04 5.66 4.02
C ARG A 123 -27.89 5.48 5.52
N LEU A 124 -27.13 4.47 5.90
CA LEU A 124 -26.81 4.15 7.29
C LEU A 124 -25.36 4.53 7.55
N ASN A 125 -25.11 5.24 8.64
CA ASN A 125 -23.79 5.66 9.07
C ASN A 125 -23.56 5.21 10.51
N PHE A 126 -22.49 4.46 10.75
CA PHE A 126 -22.13 3.98 12.08
C PHE A 126 -20.61 3.79 12.21
N THR A 127 -20.15 3.53 13.43
CA THR A 127 -18.76 3.19 13.72
C THR A 127 -18.72 1.82 14.38
N ILE A 128 -17.76 0.99 14.00
CA ILE A 128 -17.56 -0.36 14.55
C ILE A 128 -16.07 -0.69 14.57
N ASP A 129 -15.68 -1.65 15.42
CA ASP A 129 -14.38 -2.30 15.27
C ASP A 129 -14.26 -2.95 13.89
N GLY A 130 -13.31 -2.45 13.09
CA GLY A 130 -13.08 -2.92 11.73
C GLY A 130 -12.75 -4.40 11.61
N ARG A 131 -12.26 -5.06 12.69
CA ARG A 131 -12.01 -6.50 12.71
C ARG A 131 -13.29 -7.32 12.60
N LEU A 132 -14.42 -6.79 13.09
CA LEU A 132 -15.71 -7.47 13.07
C LEU A 132 -16.36 -7.44 11.69
N ILE A 133 -16.01 -6.47 10.83
CA ILE A 133 -16.67 -6.26 9.53
C ILE A 133 -16.62 -7.52 8.66
N ARG A 134 -15.48 -8.21 8.60
CA ARG A 134 -15.30 -9.38 7.74
C ARG A 134 -16.07 -10.62 8.19
N ALA A 135 -16.60 -10.63 9.42
CA ALA A 135 -17.44 -11.69 9.94
C ALA A 135 -18.89 -11.59 9.43
N PHE A 136 -19.37 -10.41 9.04
CA PHE A 136 -20.73 -10.25 8.49
C PHE A 136 -20.76 -9.65 7.07
N ALA A 137 -19.61 -9.22 6.53
CA ALA A 137 -19.48 -8.72 5.16
C ALA A 137 -18.51 -9.57 4.32
N ALA A 138 -19.03 -10.15 3.23
CA ALA A 138 -18.25 -10.85 2.22
C ALA A 138 -17.51 -9.87 1.29
N VAL A 139 -16.51 -10.35 0.55
CA VAL A 139 -15.80 -9.56 -0.47
C VAL A 139 -16.16 -10.10 -1.86
N ASP A 140 -16.44 -9.21 -2.82
CA ASP A 140 -16.75 -9.66 -4.19
C ASP A 140 -15.49 -10.23 -4.88
N ARG A 141 -15.65 -11.37 -5.57
CA ARG A 141 -14.57 -12.14 -6.22
C ARG A 141 -13.93 -11.41 -7.39
N LEU A 142 -14.50 -10.32 -7.87
CA LEU A 142 -13.97 -9.54 -9.00
C LEU A 142 -12.58 -8.93 -8.72
N ASP A 143 -12.21 -8.70 -7.46
CA ASP A 143 -10.82 -8.33 -7.08
C ASP A 143 -9.93 -9.55 -6.78
N ALA A 144 -10.48 -10.74 -6.50
CA ALA A 144 -9.71 -11.98 -6.41
C ALA A 144 -9.11 -12.38 -7.79
N VAL A 145 -9.74 -11.92 -8.88
CA VAL A 145 -9.28 -12.10 -10.27
C VAL A 145 -8.24 -11.05 -10.70
N ALA A 146 -7.93 -10.03 -9.90
CA ALA A 146 -6.77 -9.14 -10.12
C ALA A 146 -5.41 -9.81 -9.76
N GLY A 147 -5.36 -11.13 -9.84
CA GLY A 147 -4.21 -11.99 -9.57
C GLY A 147 -3.23 -12.04 -10.74
N THR A 148 -2.51 -10.94 -11.01
CA THR A 148 -1.15 -11.04 -11.57
C THR A 148 -0.16 -10.60 -10.50
N GLY A 149 0.97 -11.32 -10.38
CA GLY A 149 1.86 -11.28 -9.20
C GLY A 149 2.27 -9.87 -8.73
N GLN A 150 2.46 -8.92 -9.64
CA GLN A 150 2.81 -7.53 -9.30
C GLN A 150 1.69 -6.79 -8.55
N GLN A 151 0.42 -6.98 -8.91
CA GLN A 151 -0.70 -6.30 -8.23
C GLN A 151 -0.89 -6.84 -6.81
N ARG A 152 -0.64 -8.14 -6.57
CA ARG A 152 -0.67 -8.73 -5.23
C ARG A 152 0.42 -8.15 -4.32
N ASP A 153 1.64 -7.98 -4.83
CA ASP A 153 2.74 -7.38 -4.05
C ASP A 153 2.49 -5.90 -3.71
N GLU A 154 1.91 -5.13 -4.64
CA GLU A 154 1.52 -3.74 -4.40
C GLU A 154 0.39 -3.62 -3.38
N ILE A 155 -0.64 -4.49 -3.45
CA ILE A 155 -1.72 -4.54 -2.46
C ILE A 155 -1.16 -4.90 -1.09
N VAL A 156 -0.30 -5.91 -0.99
CA VAL A 156 0.34 -6.31 0.28
C VAL A 156 1.19 -5.16 0.85
N LYS A 157 1.95 -4.45 0.01
CA LYS A 157 2.71 -3.27 0.43
C LYS A 157 1.77 -2.19 0.97
N HIS A 158 0.70 -1.87 0.25
CA HIS A 158 -0.26 -0.85 0.67
C HIS A 158 -0.97 -1.23 1.98
N VAL A 159 -1.35 -2.49 2.13
CA VAL A 159 -1.93 -3.05 3.36
C VAL A 159 -0.94 -2.90 4.53
N LYS A 160 0.35 -3.12 4.31
CA LYS A 160 1.40 -2.89 5.31
C LYS A 160 1.59 -1.42 5.64
N ASP A 161 1.57 -0.54 4.65
CA ASP A 161 1.67 0.92 4.86
C ASP A 161 0.50 1.43 5.71
N ILE A 162 -0.73 0.95 5.43
CA ILE A 162 -1.92 1.24 6.25
C ILE A 162 -1.74 0.71 7.67
N SER A 163 -1.29 -0.54 7.83
CA SER A 163 -1.04 -1.17 9.14
C SER A 163 -0.01 -0.40 9.96
N ALA A 164 1.10 0.02 9.34
CA ALA A 164 2.12 0.85 9.97
C ALA A 164 1.57 2.24 10.37
N GLY A 165 0.74 2.84 9.52
CA GLY A 165 0.04 4.09 9.84
C GLY A 165 -0.90 3.94 11.04
N MET A 166 -1.69 2.87 11.09
CA MET A 166 -2.57 2.55 12.21
C MET A 166 -1.77 2.37 13.51
N LYS A 167 -0.66 1.62 13.49
CA LYS A 167 0.24 1.45 14.66
C LYS A 167 0.84 2.77 15.16
N SER A 168 1.00 3.76 14.28
CA SER A 168 1.48 5.09 14.65
C SER A 168 0.40 6.04 15.20
N GLY A 169 -0.85 5.58 15.34
CA GLY A 169 -1.97 6.39 15.87
C GLY A 169 -2.65 7.28 14.82
N VAL A 170 -2.37 7.10 13.53
CA VAL A 170 -3.03 7.86 12.45
C VAL A 170 -4.45 7.32 12.25
N GLN A 171 -5.44 8.22 12.29
CA GLN A 171 -6.82 7.88 11.98
C GLN A 171 -6.94 7.36 10.55
N VAL A 172 -7.68 6.27 10.36
CA VAL A 172 -8.02 5.77 9.03
C VAL A 172 -8.97 6.77 8.37
N PRO A 173 -8.54 7.52 7.35
CA PRO A 173 -9.26 8.73 6.93
C PRO A 173 -10.54 8.44 6.14
N ASN A 174 -10.64 7.25 5.54
CA ASN A 174 -11.73 6.90 4.63
C ASN A 174 -12.68 5.87 5.25
N SER A 175 -13.97 6.15 5.19
CA SER A 175 -15.01 5.21 5.61
C SER A 175 -14.97 3.91 4.82
N VAL A 176 -15.38 2.82 5.44
CA VAL A 176 -15.71 1.57 4.76
C VAL A 176 -17.10 1.71 4.13
N ILE A 177 -17.31 1.13 2.95
CA ILE A 177 -18.62 1.10 2.28
C ILE A 177 -19.15 -0.33 2.32
N LEU A 178 -20.33 -0.51 2.91
CA LEU A 178 -21.03 -1.80 2.98
C LEU A 178 -22.36 -1.74 2.21
N ALA A 179 -22.72 -2.85 1.58
CA ALA A 179 -24.04 -3.06 1.02
C ALA A 179 -24.70 -4.24 1.75
N PHE A 180 -25.75 -3.98 2.53
CA PHE A 180 -26.59 -5.05 3.07
C PHE A 180 -27.47 -5.60 1.95
N ASN A 181 -27.64 -6.92 1.90
CA ASN A 181 -28.57 -7.54 0.96
C ASN A 181 -30.01 -7.10 1.34
N ASP A 182 -30.69 -6.44 0.40
CA ASP A 182 -32.02 -5.89 0.60
C ASP A 182 -33.10 -6.97 0.79
N GLU A 183 -32.90 -8.19 0.27
CA GLU A 183 -33.81 -9.32 0.47
C GLU A 183 -33.85 -9.84 1.92
N ILE A 184 -32.80 -9.54 2.71
CA ILE A 184 -32.67 -9.96 4.11
C ILE A 184 -32.47 -8.77 5.05
N PHE A 185 -32.78 -7.56 4.59
CA PHE A 185 -32.76 -6.35 5.38
C PHE A 185 -34.19 -5.85 5.57
N ALA A 186 -34.57 -5.51 6.80
CA ALA A 186 -35.89 -4.98 7.08
C ALA A 186 -35.89 -3.92 8.19
N TRP A 187 -36.85 -2.99 8.13
CA TRP A 187 -37.10 -2.09 9.24
C TRP A 187 -37.92 -2.79 10.32
N ALA A 188 -37.65 -2.48 11.59
CA ALA A 188 -38.31 -3.16 12.72
C ALA A 188 -39.85 -3.04 12.72
N ASN A 189 -40.42 -2.02 12.07
CA ASN A 189 -41.86 -1.84 11.89
C ASN A 189 -42.47 -2.68 10.74
N GLU A 190 -41.64 -3.24 9.86
CA GLU A 190 -42.05 -4.10 8.74
C GLU A 190 -42.04 -5.59 9.13
N VAL A 191 -41.56 -5.89 10.33
CA VAL A 191 -41.21 -7.22 10.77
C VAL A 191 -42.14 -7.68 11.90
N GLY A 192 -42.80 -8.84 11.73
CA GLY A 192 -43.59 -9.49 12.78
C GLY A 192 -42.75 -10.28 13.79
N GLU A 193 -43.38 -10.88 14.80
CA GLU A 193 -42.72 -11.66 15.88
C GLU A 193 -41.88 -12.86 15.43
N SER A 194 -41.94 -13.26 14.14
CA SER A 194 -41.29 -14.47 13.58
C SER A 194 -40.30 -14.18 12.44
N SER A 195 -39.51 -13.12 12.56
CA SER A 195 -38.44 -12.83 11.58
C SER A 195 -37.34 -13.90 11.64
N PRO A 196 -36.77 -14.31 10.49
CA PRO A 196 -35.63 -15.21 10.48
C PRO A 196 -34.42 -14.61 11.19
N GLU A 197 -33.67 -15.43 11.93
CA GLU A 197 -32.45 -15.00 12.63
C GLU A 197 -31.35 -14.49 11.67
N SER A 198 -31.44 -14.85 10.39
CA SER A 198 -30.53 -14.41 9.33
C SER A 198 -30.80 -13.00 8.80
N TRP A 199 -31.86 -12.33 9.27
CA TRP A 199 -32.23 -10.99 8.79
C TRP A 199 -31.51 -9.89 9.57
N VAL A 200 -31.11 -8.86 8.83
CA VAL A 200 -30.64 -7.59 9.38
C VAL A 200 -31.86 -6.74 9.73
N ILE A 201 -31.99 -6.35 10.99
CA ILE A 201 -33.13 -5.56 11.47
C ILE A 201 -32.65 -4.16 11.85
N CYS A 202 -33.22 -3.15 11.23
CA CYS A 202 -32.93 -1.75 11.52
C CYS A 202 -34.09 -1.11 12.30
N ARG A 203 -33.84 -0.68 13.53
CA ARG A 203 -34.83 -0.02 14.40
C ARG A 203 -34.51 1.46 14.53
N THR A 204 -35.51 2.32 14.30
CA THR A 204 -35.42 3.74 14.63
C THR A 204 -35.52 3.96 16.13
N LEU A 205 -34.63 4.77 16.71
CA LEU A 205 -34.61 5.09 18.14
C LEU A 205 -35.32 6.41 18.48
N GLY A 206 -36.02 7.00 17.51
CA GLY A 206 -36.75 8.25 17.65
C GLY A 206 -37.43 8.65 16.35
N GLU A 207 -37.89 9.89 16.29
CA GLU A 207 -38.49 10.47 15.09
C GLU A 207 -37.43 11.05 14.13
N TRP A 208 -37.78 11.10 12.85
CA TRP A 208 -36.96 11.75 11.83
C TRP A 208 -36.83 13.25 12.11
N SER A 209 -35.59 13.69 12.25
CA SER A 209 -35.23 15.10 12.43
C SER A 209 -34.94 15.73 11.08
N THR A 210 -35.70 16.77 10.71
CA THR A 210 -35.51 17.53 9.47
C THR A 210 -34.89 18.89 9.76
N THR A 211 -33.78 19.20 9.10
CA THR A 211 -33.15 20.52 9.10
C THR A 211 -33.37 21.18 7.76
N THR A 212 -33.90 22.42 7.76
CA THR A 212 -34.15 23.21 6.54
C THR A 212 -33.13 24.33 6.39
N PHE A 213 -32.96 24.84 5.17
CA PHE A 213 -32.02 25.90 4.88
C PHE A 213 -32.47 27.23 5.55
N PRO A 214 -31.55 28.00 6.17
CA PRO A 214 -31.89 29.29 6.74
C PRO A 214 -32.54 30.23 5.71
N GLY A 215 -33.74 30.72 6.02
CA GLY A 215 -34.50 31.61 5.12
C GLY A 215 -35.22 30.91 3.95
N ASN A 216 -35.12 29.58 3.82
CA ASN A 216 -35.91 28.82 2.86
C ASN A 216 -36.40 27.49 3.48
N PRO A 217 -37.57 27.49 4.15
CA PRO A 217 -38.14 26.31 4.80
C PRO A 217 -38.45 25.16 3.82
N SER A 218 -38.62 25.45 2.53
CA SER A 218 -38.89 24.42 1.51
C SER A 218 -37.63 23.68 1.08
N ARG A 219 -36.43 24.19 1.40
CA ARG A 219 -35.16 23.54 1.07
C ARG A 219 -34.69 22.70 2.24
N ILE A 220 -34.91 21.39 2.15
CA ILE A 220 -34.37 20.42 3.11
C ILE A 220 -32.84 20.37 2.97
N VAL A 221 -32.13 20.49 4.08
CA VAL A 221 -30.67 20.34 4.19
C VAL A 221 -30.30 18.94 4.65
N GLN A 222 -31.07 18.38 5.59
CA GLN A 222 -30.80 17.08 6.18
C GLN A 222 -32.07 16.47 6.76
N GLU A 223 -32.24 15.16 6.57
CA GLU A 223 -33.24 14.34 7.26
C GLU A 223 -32.52 13.13 7.87
N VAL A 224 -32.52 13.04 9.21
CA VAL A 224 -31.78 11.98 9.94
C VAL A 224 -32.54 11.43 11.12
N VAL A 225 -32.26 10.18 11.49
CA VAL A 225 -32.78 9.53 12.70
C VAL A 225 -31.72 8.62 13.32
N PRO A 226 -31.56 8.58 14.65
CA PRO A 226 -30.73 7.57 15.31
C PRO A 226 -31.34 6.17 15.13
N ILE A 227 -30.49 5.17 14.94
CA ILE A 227 -30.91 3.78 14.71
C ILE A 227 -30.13 2.79 15.60
N GLU A 228 -30.77 1.66 15.88
CA GLU A 228 -30.12 0.40 16.31
C GLU A 228 -30.19 -0.56 15.14
N LEU A 229 -29.02 -1.04 14.70
CA LEU A 229 -28.88 -2.06 13.69
C LEU A 229 -28.58 -3.39 14.37
N ASP A 230 -29.41 -4.39 14.15
CA ASP A 230 -29.29 -5.71 14.76
C ASP A 230 -28.97 -6.74 13.66
N ILE A 231 -27.74 -7.24 13.68
CA ILE A 231 -27.10 -7.97 12.58
C ILE A 231 -26.86 -9.44 12.98
N PRO A 232 -27.14 -10.41 12.12
CA PRO A 232 -26.65 -11.78 12.29
C PRO A 232 -25.12 -11.80 12.31
N TYR A 233 -24.53 -12.34 13.38
CA TYR A 233 -23.09 -12.26 13.59
C TYR A 233 -22.51 -13.57 14.10
N ARG A 234 -21.38 -13.96 13.53
CA ARG A 234 -20.55 -15.06 14.00
C ARG A 234 -19.09 -14.80 13.63
N SER A 235 -18.17 -14.88 14.59
CA SER A 235 -16.74 -14.61 14.34
C SER A 235 -16.16 -15.54 13.26
N ALA A 236 -16.55 -16.82 13.27
CA ALA A 236 -16.20 -17.80 12.24
C ALA A 236 -17.26 -17.99 11.13
N ALA A 237 -17.97 -16.94 10.73
CA ALA A 237 -18.92 -17.01 9.62
C ALA A 237 -18.23 -17.41 8.30
N PHE A 238 -18.84 -18.34 7.58
CA PHE A 238 -18.54 -18.60 6.18
C PHE A 238 -19.15 -17.53 5.28
N ASP A 239 -18.63 -17.36 4.07
CA ASP A 239 -19.07 -16.27 3.18
C ASP A 239 -20.56 -16.37 2.82
N GLU A 240 -21.12 -17.59 2.76
CA GLU A 240 -22.53 -17.83 2.46
C GLU A 240 -23.49 -17.40 3.57
N GLU A 241 -22.99 -17.22 4.80
CA GLU A 241 -23.79 -16.77 5.97
C GLU A 241 -23.75 -15.25 6.15
N LYS A 242 -22.91 -14.54 5.39
CA LYS A 242 -22.69 -13.10 5.56
C LYS A 242 -23.84 -12.31 4.94
N CYS A 243 -24.34 -11.33 5.69
CA CYS A 243 -25.50 -10.54 5.30
C CYS A 243 -25.16 -9.25 4.51
N ALA A 244 -23.87 -8.95 4.34
CA ALA A 244 -23.40 -7.75 3.66
C ALA A 244 -22.29 -8.06 2.65
N LEU A 245 -22.09 -7.13 1.72
CA LEU A 245 -20.97 -7.06 0.80
C LEU A 245 -20.09 -5.86 1.15
N LEU A 246 -18.77 -6.09 1.22
CA LEU A 246 -17.76 -5.06 1.38
C LEU A 246 -17.44 -4.43 0.02
N VAL A 247 -18.02 -3.25 -0.22
CA VAL A 247 -17.96 -2.52 -1.50
C VAL A 247 -16.69 -1.69 -1.61
N ASP A 248 -16.24 -1.05 -0.52
CA ASP A 248 -14.95 -0.36 -0.46
C ASP A 248 -14.37 -0.48 0.94
N GLY A 249 -13.04 -0.46 1.04
CA GLY A 249 -12.31 -0.67 2.29
C GLY A 249 -11.75 -2.07 2.45
N GLN A 250 -11.69 -2.86 1.38
CA GLN A 250 -11.07 -4.20 1.38
C GLN A 250 -9.63 -4.16 1.88
N GLN A 251 -8.81 -3.23 1.39
CA GLN A 251 -7.40 -3.07 1.82
C GLN A 251 -7.30 -2.59 3.27
N ARG A 252 -8.23 -1.74 3.72
CA ARG A 252 -8.28 -1.21 5.10
C ARG A 252 -8.63 -2.31 6.11
N THR A 253 -9.68 -3.09 5.82
CA THR A 253 -10.08 -4.24 6.65
C THR A 253 -9.06 -5.38 6.58
N ALA A 254 -8.33 -5.54 5.46
CA ALA A 254 -7.24 -6.49 5.34
C ALA A 254 -6.02 -6.09 6.19
N ALA A 255 -5.70 -4.79 6.28
CA ALA A 255 -4.58 -4.29 7.09
C ALA A 255 -4.75 -4.60 8.57
N LEU A 256 -5.99 -4.62 9.06
CA LEU A 256 -6.31 -5.01 10.43
C LEU A 256 -5.95 -6.47 10.72
N SER A 257 -5.89 -7.35 9.71
CA SER A 257 -5.43 -8.73 9.87
C SER A 257 -3.91 -8.87 10.04
N LEU A 258 -3.17 -7.75 10.09
CA LEU A 258 -1.73 -7.70 10.38
C LEU A 258 -1.40 -6.86 11.61
N VAL A 259 -2.40 -6.28 12.28
CA VAL A 259 -2.19 -5.51 13.51
C VAL A 259 -2.46 -6.39 14.72
N ASP A 260 -1.41 -6.59 15.52
CA ASP A 260 -1.45 -7.34 16.77
C ASP A 260 -2.60 -6.85 17.66
N VAL A 261 -3.43 -7.80 18.12
CA VAL A 261 -4.62 -7.50 18.92
C VAL A 261 -4.25 -6.99 20.31
N ASP A 262 -3.11 -7.41 20.87
CA ASP A 262 -2.64 -6.94 22.17
C ASP A 262 -2.02 -5.54 22.06
N GLU A 263 -1.35 -5.22 20.94
CA GLU A 263 -0.83 -3.87 20.67
C GLU A 263 -1.95 -2.87 20.43
N THR A 264 -3.02 -3.28 19.73
CA THR A 264 -4.17 -2.42 19.50
C THR A 264 -5.48 -3.20 19.60
N PRO A 265 -6.13 -3.19 20.78
CA PRO A 265 -7.30 -4.02 21.07
C PRO A 265 -8.53 -3.72 20.22
N SER A 266 -8.76 -2.47 19.83
CA SER A 266 -9.90 -2.12 18.96
C SER A 266 -9.55 -1.06 17.93
N PHE A 267 -10.16 -1.16 16.75
CA PHE A 267 -9.99 -0.20 15.66
C PHE A 267 -11.33 0.33 15.17
N GLN A 268 -11.72 1.49 15.66
CA GLN A 268 -12.97 2.13 15.26
C GLN A 268 -12.89 2.64 13.82
N LEU A 269 -13.65 2.02 12.91
CA LEU A 269 -13.81 2.45 11.53
C LEU A 269 -15.19 3.07 11.32
N SER A 270 -15.24 4.20 10.62
CA SER A 270 -16.50 4.75 10.12
C SER A 270 -17.00 3.92 8.95
N VAL A 271 -18.29 3.59 8.97
CA VAL A 271 -18.98 2.81 7.95
C VAL A 271 -20.11 3.63 7.35
N ASN A 272 -20.15 3.69 6.02
CA ASN A 272 -21.32 4.08 5.26
C ASN A 272 -21.95 2.80 4.69
N ALA A 273 -23.23 2.59 4.90
CA ALA A 273 -23.94 1.42 4.42
C ALA A 273 -25.29 1.76 3.78
N SER A 274 -25.78 0.86 2.94
CA SER A 274 -27.13 0.90 2.37
C SER A 274 -27.67 -0.52 2.23
N ALA A 275 -28.98 -0.68 2.32
CA ALA A 275 -29.64 -1.88 1.82
C ALA A 275 -29.75 -1.75 0.29
N SER A 276 -29.23 -2.73 -0.45
CA SER A 276 -29.18 -2.66 -1.90
C SER A 276 -29.02 -4.04 -2.53
N SER A 277 -29.64 -4.22 -3.69
CA SER A 277 -29.41 -5.38 -4.57
C SER A 277 -27.92 -5.55 -4.94
N PRO A 278 -27.48 -6.77 -5.28
CA PRO A 278 -26.12 -7.03 -5.74
C PRO A 278 -25.65 -6.14 -6.92
N GLU A 279 -26.55 -5.78 -7.83
CA GLU A 279 -26.27 -4.93 -8.99
C GLU A 279 -25.94 -3.49 -8.57
N GLN A 280 -26.72 -2.93 -7.64
CA GLN A 280 -26.49 -1.59 -7.09
C GLN A 280 -25.19 -1.53 -6.26
N ALA A 281 -24.89 -2.61 -5.53
CA ALA A 281 -23.63 -2.74 -4.80
C ALA A 281 -22.43 -2.72 -5.76
N LYS A 282 -22.51 -3.41 -6.90
CA LYS A 282 -21.49 -3.38 -7.97
C LYS A 282 -21.37 -2.03 -8.64
N GLU A 283 -22.46 -1.31 -8.85
CA GLU A 283 -22.40 0.06 -9.38
C GLU A 283 -21.69 0.99 -8.39
N THR A 284 -22.04 0.90 -7.11
CA THR A 284 -21.39 1.66 -6.04
C THR A 284 -19.90 1.32 -5.95
N PHE A 285 -19.53 0.04 -6.09
CA PHE A 285 -18.14 -0.41 -6.17
C PHE A 285 -17.38 0.28 -7.32
N ARG A 286 -17.97 0.28 -8.52
CA ARG A 286 -17.38 0.90 -9.71
C ARG A 286 -17.17 2.40 -9.51
N VAL A 287 -18.14 3.09 -8.92
CA VAL A 287 -18.05 4.55 -8.66
C VAL A 287 -16.99 4.84 -7.59
N ALA A 288 -16.98 4.09 -6.49
CA ALA A 288 -16.01 4.27 -5.41
C ALA A 288 -14.57 4.12 -5.91
N ASN A 289 -14.30 3.09 -6.73
CA ASN A 289 -12.96 2.84 -7.28
C ASN A 289 -12.56 3.77 -8.43
N ASN A 290 -13.51 4.39 -9.11
CA ASN A 290 -13.24 5.38 -10.16
C ASN A 290 -13.02 6.80 -9.64
N THR A 291 -13.24 7.06 -8.34
CA THR A 291 -12.88 8.35 -7.76
C THR A 291 -11.37 8.56 -7.88
N VAL A 292 -10.99 9.68 -8.50
CA VAL A 292 -9.60 9.98 -8.84
C VAL A 292 -8.77 9.97 -7.56
N LYS A 293 -7.97 8.92 -7.38
CA LYS A 293 -6.93 8.88 -6.36
C LYS A 293 -6.08 10.15 -6.53
N ILE A 294 -5.84 10.87 -5.44
CA ILE A 294 -4.91 11.99 -5.43
C ILE A 294 -3.63 11.52 -6.13
N SER A 295 -3.21 12.23 -7.19
CA SER A 295 -2.02 11.81 -7.95
C SER A 295 -0.84 11.63 -7.00
N THR A 296 -0.06 10.57 -7.20
CA THR A 296 1.15 10.29 -6.41
C THR A 296 2.08 11.50 -6.31
N ASP A 297 2.15 12.27 -7.39
CA ASP A 297 2.95 13.48 -7.51
C ASP A 297 2.50 14.54 -6.51
N PHE A 298 1.18 14.81 -6.45
CA PHE A 298 0.60 15.76 -5.50
C PHE A 298 0.77 15.29 -4.06
N SER A 299 0.54 14.00 -3.78
CA SER A 299 0.73 13.44 -2.43
C SER A 299 2.18 13.61 -1.94
N ARG A 300 3.16 13.27 -2.79
CA ARG A 300 4.59 13.47 -2.48
C ARG A 300 4.95 14.94 -2.33
N ALA A 301 4.45 15.81 -3.21
CA ALA A 301 4.68 17.25 -3.09
C ALA A 301 4.11 17.81 -1.77
N LEU A 302 2.93 17.34 -1.35
CA LEU A 302 2.31 17.72 -0.09
C LEU A 302 3.14 17.29 1.12
N LEU A 303 3.71 16.07 1.12
CA LEU A 303 4.61 15.61 2.18
C LEU A 303 5.77 16.58 2.44
N GLY A 304 6.33 17.16 1.37
CA GLY A 304 7.40 18.15 1.47
C GLY A 304 7.00 19.48 2.14
N THR A 305 5.70 19.75 2.26
CA THR A 305 5.16 20.96 2.91
C THR A 305 4.76 20.75 4.37
N LEU A 306 4.65 19.50 4.83
CA LEU A 306 4.22 19.21 6.19
C LEU A 306 5.33 19.57 7.21
N PRO A 307 4.97 20.12 8.39
CA PRO A 307 5.92 20.44 9.46
C PRO A 307 6.46 19.18 10.14
N ASP A 308 5.69 18.10 10.15
CA ASP A 308 6.08 16.79 10.64
C ASP A 308 5.44 15.68 9.80
N ALA A 309 6.01 14.48 9.82
CA ALA A 309 5.46 13.31 9.15
C ALA A 309 5.55 12.06 10.02
N PRO A 310 4.55 11.15 9.95
CA PRO A 310 4.62 9.86 10.62
C PRO A 310 5.91 9.09 10.27
N GLY A 311 6.37 8.24 11.19
CA GLY A 311 7.65 7.52 11.04
C GLY A 311 7.81 6.76 9.73
N TYR A 312 6.72 6.18 9.19
CA TYR A 312 6.74 5.40 7.95
C TYR A 312 6.92 6.23 6.66
N VAL A 313 6.69 7.55 6.70
CA VAL A 313 6.85 8.48 5.56
C VAL A 313 7.95 9.53 5.79
N LYS A 314 8.72 9.41 6.89
CA LYS A 314 9.76 10.39 7.24
C LYS A 314 10.84 10.53 6.16
N GLN A 315 11.28 9.40 5.59
CA GLN A 315 12.27 9.37 4.51
C GLN A 315 11.70 9.96 3.21
N GLU A 316 10.47 9.59 2.83
CA GLU A 316 9.81 10.18 1.66
C GLU A 316 9.61 11.70 1.81
N ARG A 317 9.35 12.19 3.02
CA ARG A 317 9.27 13.62 3.32
C ARG A 317 10.61 14.33 3.10
N GLN A 318 11.73 13.76 3.55
CA GLN A 318 13.06 14.35 3.31
C GLN A 318 13.35 14.49 1.81
N ILE A 319 13.03 13.45 1.04
CA ILE A 319 13.14 13.47 -0.43
C ILE A 319 12.23 14.55 -1.02
N ALA A 320 10.97 14.62 -0.60
CA ALA A 320 10.01 15.62 -1.08
C ALA A 320 10.45 17.06 -0.78
N GLN A 321 11.03 17.31 0.39
CA GLN A 321 11.61 18.60 0.77
C GLN A 321 12.79 18.97 -0.14
N ALA A 322 13.71 18.03 -0.36
CA ALA A 322 14.85 18.26 -1.25
C ALA A 322 14.40 18.54 -2.69
N VAL A 323 13.39 17.81 -3.20
CA VAL A 323 12.79 18.05 -4.52
C VAL A 323 12.17 19.45 -4.61
N LYS A 324 11.46 19.89 -3.57
CA LYS A 324 10.86 21.24 -3.50
C LYS A 324 11.96 22.31 -3.56
N THR A 325 13.03 22.14 -2.78
CA THR A 325 14.17 23.06 -2.80
C THR A 325 14.80 23.14 -4.18
N LEU A 326 15.08 21.99 -4.81
CA LEU A 326 15.69 21.91 -6.14
C LEU A 326 14.82 22.47 -7.27
N ALA A 327 13.51 22.29 -7.21
CA ALA A 327 12.60 22.65 -8.30
C ALA A 327 12.07 24.09 -8.20
N ILE A 328 11.86 24.60 -6.98
CA ILE A 328 11.08 25.82 -6.71
C ILE A 328 11.83 26.87 -5.89
N GLU A 329 12.67 26.50 -4.93
CA GLU A 329 13.20 27.46 -3.94
C GLU A 329 14.61 27.95 -4.30
N ASP A 330 15.51 27.03 -4.66
CA ASP A 330 16.89 27.35 -5.00
C ASP A 330 17.03 27.77 -6.47
N LYS A 331 17.29 29.06 -6.69
CA LYS A 331 17.51 29.64 -8.03
C LYS A 331 18.81 29.17 -8.70
N HIS A 332 19.78 28.67 -7.93
CA HIS A 332 21.04 28.16 -8.45
C HIS A 332 20.94 26.69 -8.87
N SER A 333 19.88 25.99 -8.45
CA SER A 333 19.64 24.60 -8.82
C SER A 333 19.56 24.42 -10.34
N PRO A 334 20.21 23.38 -10.91
CA PRO A 334 20.12 23.09 -12.33
C PRO A 334 18.72 22.66 -12.76
N PHE A 335 17.84 22.33 -11.79
CA PHE A 335 16.44 21.92 -11.99
C PHE A 335 15.42 23.05 -11.80
N TYR A 336 15.86 24.23 -11.36
CA TYR A 336 14.97 25.36 -11.08
C TYR A 336 14.08 25.67 -12.29
N GLN A 337 12.76 25.67 -12.09
CA GLN A 337 11.73 25.89 -13.14
C GLN A 337 11.74 24.91 -14.32
N LEU A 338 12.47 23.78 -14.25
CA LEU A 338 12.46 22.74 -15.30
C LEU A 338 11.54 21.56 -14.97
N VAL A 339 11.02 21.51 -13.74
CA VAL A 339 10.25 20.38 -13.21
C VAL A 339 8.78 20.76 -13.12
N LYS A 340 7.91 19.88 -13.63
CA LYS A 340 6.45 20.00 -13.48
C LYS A 340 6.04 19.69 -12.04
N HIS A 341 6.31 20.59 -11.10
CA HIS A 341 5.95 20.44 -9.70
C HIS A 341 4.45 20.70 -9.49
N PRO A 342 3.72 19.85 -8.71
CA PRO A 342 2.34 20.12 -8.36
C PRO A 342 2.16 21.49 -7.70
N GLY A 343 1.16 22.25 -8.12
CA GLY A 343 0.89 23.61 -7.62
C GLY A 343 1.66 24.74 -8.32
N VAL A 344 2.56 24.44 -9.26
CA VAL A 344 3.21 25.46 -10.10
C VAL A 344 2.50 25.53 -11.45
N GLU A 345 1.99 26.72 -11.78
CA GLU A 345 1.39 26.99 -13.09
C GLU A 345 2.47 27.27 -14.15
N GLY A 346 2.33 26.63 -15.31
CA GLY A 346 3.28 26.77 -16.41
C GLY A 346 3.12 25.67 -17.45
N ARG A 347 3.63 25.90 -18.67
CA ARG A 347 3.66 24.90 -19.74
C ARG A 347 5.11 24.70 -20.18
N GLY A 348 5.44 23.51 -20.67
CA GLY A 348 6.74 23.23 -21.27
C GLY A 348 7.83 22.74 -20.30
N PHE A 349 7.48 22.33 -19.08
CA PHE A 349 8.43 21.69 -18.17
C PHE A 349 9.01 20.40 -18.80
N PRO A 350 10.33 20.31 -19.05
CA PRO A 350 10.93 19.13 -19.65
C PRO A 350 10.96 17.93 -18.69
N ILE A 351 10.90 18.15 -17.38
CA ILE A 351 11.05 17.09 -16.36
C ILE A 351 9.74 16.88 -15.61
N ALA A 352 9.31 15.63 -15.49
CA ALA A 352 8.17 15.26 -14.63
C ALA A 352 8.61 15.20 -13.14
N TYR A 353 7.72 15.58 -12.21
CA TYR A 353 8.00 15.55 -10.77
C TYR A 353 8.56 14.20 -10.29
N ASN A 354 7.91 13.09 -10.64
CA ASN A 354 8.35 11.75 -10.26
C ASN A 354 9.76 11.38 -10.77
N THR A 355 10.24 12.02 -11.83
CA THR A 355 11.61 11.82 -12.32
C THR A 355 12.60 12.42 -11.34
N LEU A 356 12.43 13.70 -10.98
CA LEU A 356 13.33 14.34 -10.00
C LEU A 356 13.20 13.67 -8.62
N PHE A 357 11.99 13.29 -8.20
CA PHE A 357 11.81 12.52 -6.97
C PHE A 357 12.63 11.22 -6.97
N SER A 358 12.64 10.49 -8.09
CA SER A 358 13.44 9.26 -8.21
C SER A 358 14.95 9.53 -8.21
N VAL A 359 15.38 10.63 -8.84
CA VAL A 359 16.79 11.05 -8.83
C VAL A 359 17.23 11.31 -7.39
N VAL A 360 16.49 12.12 -6.63
CA VAL A 360 16.80 12.41 -5.22
C VAL A 360 16.72 11.13 -4.37
N SER A 361 15.76 10.25 -4.65
CA SER A 361 15.66 8.94 -3.98
C SER A 361 16.89 8.06 -4.20
N ALA A 362 17.55 8.13 -5.36
CA ALA A 362 18.75 7.36 -5.63
C ALA A 362 19.93 7.83 -4.74
N PHE A 363 20.01 9.13 -4.46
CA PHE A 363 21.00 9.70 -3.55
C PHE A 363 20.66 9.31 -2.11
N GLU A 364 19.44 9.52 -1.65
CA GLU A 364 19.04 9.19 -0.27
C GLU A 364 19.26 7.71 0.08
N ASN A 365 19.07 6.81 -0.89
CA ASN A 365 19.29 5.38 -0.71
C ASN A 365 20.74 4.92 -0.94
N SER A 366 21.68 5.84 -1.15
CA SER A 366 23.05 5.52 -1.59
C SER A 366 24.05 5.21 -0.47
N SER A 367 23.63 5.11 0.79
CA SER A 367 24.52 4.97 1.96
C SER A 367 25.48 6.15 2.17
N LEU A 368 25.40 7.19 1.34
CA LEU A 368 26.06 8.48 1.60
C LEU A 368 25.38 9.14 2.79
N ASP A 369 26.17 9.76 3.65
CA ASP A 369 25.64 10.45 4.82
C ASP A 369 25.27 11.90 4.48
N PHE A 370 23.98 12.22 4.64
CA PHE A 370 23.45 13.57 4.50
C PHE A 370 22.99 14.14 5.84
N GLU A 371 23.35 13.50 6.96
CA GLU A 371 22.96 13.87 8.33
C GLU A 371 21.44 13.89 8.55
N GLY A 372 20.68 13.18 7.71
CA GLY A 372 19.22 13.23 7.67
C GLY A 372 18.65 14.61 7.29
N SER A 373 19.44 15.47 6.66
CA SER A 373 19.06 16.82 6.27
C SER A 373 18.63 16.89 4.81
N ALA A 374 17.37 17.25 4.57
CA ALA A 374 16.85 17.49 3.22
C ALA A 374 17.63 18.58 2.48
N SER A 375 18.16 19.58 3.20
CA SER A 375 18.99 20.64 2.62
C SER A 375 20.36 20.11 2.15
N ASN A 376 20.99 19.22 2.93
CA ASN A 376 22.27 18.61 2.54
C ASN A 376 22.09 17.69 1.33
N LEU A 377 21.00 16.90 1.32
CA LEU A 377 20.61 16.07 0.19
C LEU A 377 20.36 16.91 -1.07
N ALA A 378 19.57 17.99 -0.96
CA ALA A 378 19.30 18.92 -2.06
C ALA A 378 20.60 19.54 -2.60
N ARG A 379 21.48 20.02 -1.72
CA ARG A 379 22.77 20.61 -2.11
C ARG A 379 23.63 19.62 -2.89
N CYS A 380 23.82 18.41 -2.37
CA CYS A 380 24.62 17.39 -3.04
C CYS A 380 24.07 17.05 -4.44
N VAL A 381 22.75 16.88 -4.57
CA VAL A 381 22.10 16.64 -5.86
C VAL A 381 22.28 17.85 -6.80
N SER A 382 22.15 19.08 -6.29
CA SER A 382 22.33 20.33 -7.05
C SER A 382 23.75 20.45 -7.61
N ASP A 383 24.76 20.25 -6.78
CA ASP A 383 26.17 20.32 -7.16
C ASP A 383 26.51 19.25 -8.21
N ALA A 384 26.03 18.02 -7.99
CA ALA A 384 26.31 16.93 -8.90
C ALA A 384 25.66 17.11 -10.27
N PHE A 385 24.40 17.55 -10.32
CA PHE A 385 23.71 17.80 -11.59
C PHE A 385 24.11 19.11 -12.27
N THR A 386 24.71 20.05 -11.54
CA THR A 386 25.38 21.20 -12.14
C THR A 386 26.56 20.74 -13.00
N ILE A 387 27.33 19.76 -12.52
CA ILE A 387 28.40 19.15 -13.31
C ILE A 387 27.85 18.39 -14.52
N VAL A 388 26.75 17.63 -14.36
CA VAL A 388 26.08 16.96 -15.49
C VAL A 388 25.65 17.98 -16.55
N LYS A 389 25.06 19.09 -16.13
CA LYS A 389 24.67 20.20 -17.02
C LYS A 389 25.89 20.81 -17.73
N ASP A 390 26.99 21.03 -17.03
CA ASP A 390 28.24 21.55 -17.60
C ASP A 390 28.86 20.61 -18.64
N VAL A 391 28.74 19.30 -18.45
CA VAL A 391 29.30 18.28 -19.34
C VAL A 391 28.44 18.12 -20.61
N TRP A 392 27.11 18.22 -20.49
CA TRP A 392 26.18 18.14 -21.63
C TRP A 392 25.27 19.38 -21.75
N PRO A 393 25.83 20.58 -21.97
CA PRO A 393 25.05 21.83 -21.95
C PRO A 393 24.05 21.89 -23.12
N THR A 394 24.39 21.29 -24.27
CA THR A 394 23.50 21.25 -25.45
C THR A 394 22.36 20.25 -25.30
N ALA A 395 22.41 19.34 -24.32
CA ALA A 395 21.36 18.37 -24.04
C ALA A 395 20.46 18.79 -22.87
N TRP A 396 20.94 19.67 -21.98
CA TRP A 396 20.21 20.12 -20.80
C TRP A 396 19.07 21.08 -21.16
N GLY A 397 17.95 21.03 -20.42
CA GLY A 397 16.81 21.93 -20.61
C GLY A 397 15.96 21.70 -21.87
N LYS A 398 16.40 20.83 -22.79
CA LYS A 398 15.63 20.44 -23.98
C LYS A 398 14.44 19.55 -23.64
N SER A 399 13.46 19.48 -24.55
CA SER A 399 12.34 18.57 -24.41
C SER A 399 12.82 17.10 -24.40
N PRO A 400 12.11 16.17 -23.73
CA PRO A 400 12.46 14.74 -23.77
C PRO A 400 12.48 14.10 -25.16
N LYS A 401 11.89 14.76 -26.17
CA LYS A 401 11.95 14.33 -27.58
C LYS A 401 13.30 14.67 -28.20
N ASP A 402 13.88 15.81 -27.83
CA ASP A 402 15.12 16.34 -28.43
C ASP A 402 16.37 15.94 -27.63
N SER A 403 16.20 15.57 -26.36
CA SER A 403 17.27 15.13 -25.46
C SER A 403 16.85 13.92 -24.65
N ARG A 404 17.55 12.80 -24.86
CA ARG A 404 17.38 11.60 -24.05
C ARG A 404 17.92 11.75 -22.63
N LEU A 405 18.79 12.73 -22.39
CA LEU A 405 19.25 13.07 -21.03
C LEU A 405 18.08 13.58 -20.19
N MET A 406 17.27 14.49 -20.73
CA MET A 406 16.14 15.12 -20.03
C MET A 406 14.91 14.20 -19.88
N HIS A 407 14.95 13.02 -20.50
CA HIS A 407 13.94 11.99 -20.33
C HIS A 407 14.07 11.31 -18.95
N GLY A 408 12.97 10.75 -18.45
CA GLY A 408 12.93 10.06 -17.16
C GLY A 408 13.94 8.92 -17.02
N ALA A 409 14.25 8.22 -18.11
CA ALA A 409 15.27 7.18 -18.10
C ALA A 409 16.70 7.72 -18.05
N GLY A 410 16.99 8.81 -18.78
CA GLY A 410 18.32 9.41 -18.84
C GLY A 410 18.74 10.02 -17.51
N LEU A 411 17.88 10.85 -16.91
CA LEU A 411 18.17 11.48 -15.61
C LEU A 411 18.38 10.44 -14.50
N ARG A 412 17.56 9.38 -14.45
CA ARG A 412 17.73 8.30 -13.46
C ARG A 412 18.98 7.46 -13.70
N ALA A 413 19.31 7.18 -14.95
CA ALA A 413 20.52 6.43 -15.25
C ALA A 413 21.79 7.20 -14.91
N ILE A 414 21.83 8.50 -15.23
CA ILE A 414 22.94 9.37 -14.82
C ILE A 414 22.99 9.55 -13.30
N ALA A 415 21.85 9.63 -12.60
CA ALA A 415 21.84 9.66 -11.14
C ALA A 415 22.56 8.44 -10.55
N GLY A 416 22.32 7.24 -11.10
CA GLY A 416 23.03 6.02 -10.67
C GLY A 416 24.54 6.12 -10.87
N VAL A 417 25.00 6.57 -12.04
CA VAL A 417 26.43 6.77 -12.33
C VAL A 417 27.07 7.77 -11.37
N VAL A 418 26.40 8.90 -11.15
CA VAL A 418 26.87 9.98 -10.27
C VAL A 418 26.96 9.48 -8.82
N VAL A 419 25.95 8.75 -8.34
CA VAL A 419 25.96 8.14 -7.01
C VAL A 419 27.14 7.17 -6.86
N ASP A 420 27.39 6.32 -7.85
CA ASP A 420 28.51 5.37 -7.80
C ASP A 420 29.87 6.10 -7.78
N LEU A 421 30.03 7.15 -8.58
CA LEU A 421 31.22 8.00 -8.55
C LEU A 421 31.40 8.68 -7.19
N LEU A 422 30.34 9.24 -6.61
CA LEU A 422 30.38 9.88 -5.30
C LEU A 422 30.71 8.89 -4.19
N LYS A 423 30.21 7.65 -4.23
CA LYS A 423 30.59 6.59 -3.29
C LYS A 423 32.08 6.27 -3.33
N VAL A 424 32.64 6.17 -4.54
CA VAL A 424 34.08 5.93 -4.73
C VAL A 424 34.88 7.08 -4.12
N GLN A 425 34.50 8.33 -4.40
CA GLN A 425 35.19 9.49 -3.86
C GLN A 425 35.02 9.62 -2.34
N ALA A 426 33.82 9.39 -1.80
CA ALA A 426 33.56 9.40 -0.37
C ALA A 426 34.44 8.38 0.36
N ALA A 427 34.60 7.16 -0.18
CA ALA A 427 35.46 6.14 0.40
C ALA A 427 36.96 6.55 0.42
N LEU A 428 37.41 7.36 -0.53
CA LEU A 428 38.77 7.89 -0.59
C LEU A 428 39.01 9.07 0.36
N HIS A 429 37.94 9.72 0.82
CA HIS A 429 37.97 10.97 1.58
C HIS A 429 37.23 10.87 2.93
N GLU A 430 37.32 9.72 3.61
CA GLU A 430 36.75 9.51 4.95
C GLU A 430 35.24 9.84 5.06
N HIS A 431 34.50 9.63 3.97
CA HIS A 431 33.07 9.93 3.83
C HIS A 431 32.69 11.42 3.91
N ASP A 432 33.66 12.33 3.82
CA ASP A 432 33.44 13.78 3.84
C ASP A 432 33.13 14.32 2.43
N LEU A 433 31.84 14.47 2.12
CA LEU A 433 31.36 15.03 0.85
C LEU A 433 31.58 16.55 0.73
N SER A 434 32.07 17.23 1.78
CA SER A 434 32.38 18.66 1.72
C SER A 434 33.73 18.98 1.07
N ARG A 435 34.53 17.95 0.78
CA ARG A 435 35.86 18.08 0.18
C ARG A 435 35.79 18.67 -1.23
N PRO A 436 36.46 19.81 -1.49
CA PRO A 436 36.38 20.49 -2.78
C PRO A 436 36.97 19.66 -3.94
N GLU A 437 37.82 18.66 -3.67
CA GLU A 437 38.48 17.81 -4.65
C GLU A 437 37.53 16.79 -5.33
N ILE A 438 36.43 16.43 -4.67
CA ILE A 438 35.46 15.43 -5.17
C ILE A 438 34.81 15.89 -6.47
N TRP A 439 34.43 17.17 -6.53
CA TRP A 439 33.65 17.74 -7.63
C TRP A 439 34.46 17.84 -8.95
N PRO A 440 35.72 18.33 -8.96
CA PRO A 440 36.59 18.26 -10.13
C PRO A 440 36.85 16.84 -10.64
N GLU A 441 37.08 15.86 -9.75
CA GLU A 441 37.34 14.47 -10.16
C GLU A 441 36.12 13.83 -10.80
N MET A 442 34.94 14.04 -10.22
CA MET A 442 33.68 13.61 -10.83
C MET A 442 33.47 14.27 -12.20
N LYS A 443 33.74 15.58 -12.33
CA LYS A 443 33.66 16.28 -13.62
C LYS A 443 34.61 15.66 -14.65
N ASN A 444 35.83 15.31 -14.26
CA ASN A 444 36.78 14.62 -15.14
C ASN A 444 36.27 13.23 -15.59
N SER A 445 35.68 12.44 -14.69
CA SER A 445 35.06 11.15 -15.04
C SER A 445 33.90 11.33 -16.04
N LEU A 446 33.03 12.31 -15.82
CA LEU A 446 31.91 12.59 -16.71
C LEU A 446 32.37 13.17 -18.07
N LEU A 447 33.42 14.00 -18.11
CA LEU A 447 34.03 14.47 -19.36
C LEU A 447 34.59 13.32 -20.19
N ARG A 448 35.24 12.33 -19.55
CA ARG A 448 35.66 11.10 -20.24
C ARG A 448 34.43 10.38 -20.83
N LEU A 449 33.36 10.22 -20.06
CA LEU A 449 32.14 9.57 -20.53
C LEU A 449 31.51 10.31 -21.72
N ALA A 450 31.53 11.66 -21.72
CA ALA A 450 31.01 12.50 -22.80
C ALA A 450 31.73 12.29 -24.15
N THR A 451 32.98 11.81 -24.14
CA THR A 451 33.69 11.44 -25.39
C THR A 451 33.02 10.27 -26.14
N ARG A 452 32.18 9.49 -25.45
CA ARG A 452 31.51 8.30 -26.00
C ARG A 452 29.99 8.36 -25.95
N VAL A 453 29.44 9.24 -25.12
CA VAL A 453 28.01 9.36 -24.85
C VAL A 453 27.53 10.76 -25.19
N LEU A 454 26.65 10.82 -26.19
CA LEU A 454 25.89 12.01 -26.56
C LEU A 454 24.40 11.68 -26.43
N TRP A 455 23.62 12.66 -25.96
CA TRP A 455 22.23 12.46 -25.56
C TRP A 455 21.20 12.98 -26.59
N THR A 456 21.69 13.65 -27.62
CA THR A 456 20.89 14.28 -28.69
C THR A 456 21.17 13.59 -30.03
N ALA A 457 20.37 13.91 -31.05
CA ALA A 457 20.57 13.38 -32.41
C ALA A 457 21.92 13.78 -33.03
N GLU A 458 22.64 14.75 -32.45
CA GLU A 458 24.01 15.12 -32.83
C GLU A 458 24.98 13.93 -32.76
N ALA A 459 24.66 12.92 -31.93
CA ALA A 459 25.40 11.67 -31.85
C ALA A 459 25.54 10.94 -33.20
N LEU A 460 24.58 11.11 -34.11
CA LEU A 460 24.59 10.49 -35.43
C LEU A 460 25.69 11.04 -36.34
N ASN A 461 26.16 12.25 -36.06
CA ASN A 461 27.25 12.94 -36.75
C ASN A 461 28.57 12.88 -35.95
N GLY A 462 28.56 12.22 -34.79
CA GLY A 462 29.74 12.04 -33.94
C GLY A 462 30.66 10.92 -34.42
N THR A 463 31.55 10.48 -33.53
CA THR A 463 32.42 9.32 -33.78
C THR A 463 31.61 8.05 -34.01
N ALA A 464 32.20 7.05 -34.66
CA ALA A 464 31.56 5.74 -34.88
C ALA A 464 31.05 5.12 -33.55
N THR A 465 31.83 5.28 -32.47
CA THR A 465 31.46 4.86 -31.12
C THR A 465 30.24 5.60 -30.59
N GLN A 466 30.22 6.94 -30.68
CA GLN A 466 29.09 7.76 -30.22
C GLN A 466 27.80 7.41 -30.98
N LYS A 467 27.89 7.26 -32.30
CA LYS A 467 26.76 6.86 -33.14
C LYS A 467 26.22 5.49 -32.76
N GLN A 468 27.11 4.50 -32.59
CA GLN A 468 26.71 3.15 -32.20
C GLN A 468 26.05 3.13 -30.81
N ASN A 469 26.65 3.80 -29.84
CA ASN A 469 26.14 3.88 -28.47
C ASN A 469 24.77 4.55 -28.43
N TYR A 470 24.59 5.65 -29.17
CA TYR A 470 23.31 6.35 -29.21
C TYR A 470 22.19 5.48 -29.79
N ILE A 471 22.41 4.83 -30.93
CA ILE A 471 21.39 4.01 -31.60
C ILE A 471 21.04 2.77 -30.76
N LYS A 472 22.04 2.06 -30.24
CA LYS A 472 21.83 0.77 -29.56
C LYS A 472 21.37 0.92 -28.12
N GLU A 473 21.95 1.86 -27.38
CA GLU A 473 21.82 1.89 -25.92
C GLU A 473 20.97 3.04 -25.40
N ILE A 474 20.78 4.13 -26.16
CA ILE A 474 20.16 5.37 -25.66
C ILE A 474 18.83 5.69 -26.36
N GLN A 475 18.77 5.63 -27.69
CA GLN A 475 17.62 6.09 -28.48
C GLN A 475 16.36 5.24 -28.25
N THR A 476 16.54 3.93 -28.04
CA THR A 476 15.49 2.92 -27.93
C THR A 476 14.89 2.81 -26.52
N ARG A 477 15.61 3.29 -25.50
CA ARG A 477 15.23 3.13 -24.09
C ARG A 477 13.97 3.88 -23.73
N GLN A 478 13.05 3.19 -23.08
CA GLN A 478 11.82 3.74 -22.54
C GLN A 478 11.95 4.02 -21.04
N ASN A 479 10.92 4.62 -20.45
CA ASN A 479 10.87 4.94 -19.03
C ASN A 479 10.41 3.73 -18.19
N THR A 480 11.04 2.56 -18.40
CA THR A 480 10.76 1.31 -17.67
C THR A 480 11.93 0.96 -16.76
N ASN A 481 11.68 0.23 -15.66
CA ASN A 481 12.76 -0.16 -14.72
C ASN A 481 13.86 -0.98 -15.41
N GLN A 482 13.49 -1.87 -16.33
CA GLN A 482 14.43 -2.69 -17.10
C GLN A 482 15.34 -1.82 -17.99
N ASP A 483 14.76 -0.85 -18.69
CA ASP A 483 15.53 0.05 -19.55
C ASP A 483 16.41 1.03 -18.77
N ILE A 484 15.91 1.54 -17.64
CA ILE A 484 16.69 2.40 -16.74
C ILE A 484 17.91 1.62 -16.25
N GLN A 485 17.73 0.43 -15.70
CA GLN A 485 18.84 -0.38 -15.20
C GLN A 485 19.82 -0.77 -16.32
N GLY A 486 19.30 -1.14 -17.49
CA GLY A 486 20.13 -1.45 -18.66
C GLY A 486 20.99 -0.25 -19.09
N LEU A 487 20.40 0.94 -19.14
CA LEU A 487 21.12 2.18 -19.46
C LEU A 487 22.13 2.54 -18.37
N THR A 488 21.79 2.44 -17.09
CA THR A 488 22.74 2.67 -15.98
C THR A 488 23.95 1.75 -16.08
N ASN A 489 23.73 0.45 -16.26
CA ASN A 489 24.81 -0.55 -16.38
C ASN A 489 25.73 -0.26 -17.57
N PHE A 490 25.16 0.15 -18.70
CA PHE A 490 25.93 0.57 -19.87
C PHE A 490 26.82 1.78 -19.54
N LEU A 491 26.27 2.83 -18.94
CA LEU A 491 27.01 4.04 -18.61
C LEU A 491 28.12 3.79 -17.58
N VAL A 492 27.84 3.01 -16.54
CA VAL A 492 28.83 2.61 -15.52
C VAL A 492 29.98 1.83 -16.18
N ARG A 493 29.68 0.87 -17.05
CA ARG A 493 30.71 0.11 -17.78
C ARG A 493 31.60 1.02 -18.62
N GLU A 494 31.02 1.95 -19.36
CA GLU A 494 31.79 2.90 -20.17
C GLU A 494 32.65 3.82 -19.30
N SER A 495 32.13 4.27 -18.15
CA SER A 495 32.88 5.07 -17.18
C SER A 495 34.11 4.31 -16.63
N VAL A 496 33.92 3.07 -16.19
CA VAL A 496 35.00 2.23 -15.63
C VAL A 496 36.07 1.87 -16.68
N VAL A 497 35.67 1.59 -17.92
CA VAL A 497 36.62 1.32 -19.02
C VAL A 497 37.52 2.54 -19.30
N LEU A 498 37.00 3.74 -19.07
CA LEU A 498 37.74 4.99 -19.27
C LEU A 498 38.67 5.33 -18.09
N GLU A 499 38.32 4.94 -16.87
CA GLU A 499 39.18 5.11 -15.68
C GLU A 499 40.40 4.19 -15.69
N LYS A 500 40.32 2.99 -16.29
CA LYS A 500 41.47 2.07 -16.40
C LYS A 500 42.52 2.48 -17.46
N LYS A 501 42.27 3.52 -18.27
CA LYS A 501 43.07 3.83 -19.48
C LYS A 501 44.11 4.98 -19.44
N PRO A 502 44.37 5.69 -18.33
CA PRO A 502 45.56 6.58 -18.30
C PRO A 502 46.46 6.36 -17.08
N LYS A 503 47.53 5.55 -17.24
CA LYS A 503 48.80 5.64 -16.48
C LYS A 503 50.06 5.15 -17.24
N GLU A 504 50.02 4.98 -18.55
CA GLU A 504 51.23 4.68 -19.34
C GLU A 504 51.42 5.70 -20.46
N LYS A 505 52.19 6.75 -20.16
CA LYS A 505 53.25 7.33 -21.00
C LYS A 505 53.64 8.70 -20.46
N ILE A 506 54.66 8.72 -19.61
CA ILE A 506 55.70 9.76 -19.62
C ILE A 506 57.02 9.02 -19.36
N ALA A 507 57.83 8.90 -20.41
CA ALA A 507 59.28 8.76 -20.36
C ALA A 507 59.84 9.99 -21.07
#